data_AF-A0A1B7W2Z1-F1
#
_entry.id   AF-A0A1B7W2Z1-F1
#
_cell.length_a   1.000
_cell.length_b   1.000
_cell.length_c   1.000
_cell.angle_alpha   90.00
_cell.angle_beta   90.00
_cell.angle_gamma   90.00
#
_symmetry.space_group_name_H-M   'P 1'
#
loop_
_entity.id
_entity.type
_entity.pdbx_description
1 polymer ?
#
loop_
_entity_poly.entity_id
_entity_poly.type
_entity_poly.pdbx_seq_one_letter_code
_entity_poly.pdbx_strand_id
1 'polypeptide(L)'
;VNTAYTSQLDSRFATLTGSRNGDKFTGHDGVVIHSDTNAADNILARMSDVEITRYMKHSDVKKILLERSQKFRDSLMETEAITGKDQPQTLEPEGNFTSKVNQRANYQQLTLFDLG
;
A
#
# COMPACT_ATOMS: atom_id res chain seq x y z
N VAL A 1 -16.10 16.03 -9.47
CA VAL A 1 -15.26 16.08 -8.26
C VAL A 1 -13.94 16.76 -8.58
N ASN A 2 -13.09 17.07 -7.59
CA ASN A 2 -11.73 17.56 -7.87
C ASN A 2 -10.86 16.41 -8.41
N THR A 3 -10.11 16.62 -9.48
CA THR A 3 -9.31 15.55 -10.13
C THR A 3 -7.83 15.57 -9.73
N ALA A 4 -7.41 16.55 -8.94
CA ALA A 4 -6.00 16.74 -8.60
C ALA A 4 -5.42 15.53 -7.85
N TYR A 5 -4.27 15.07 -8.34
CA TYR A 5 -3.48 13.95 -7.83
C TYR A 5 -4.13 12.57 -7.83
N THR A 6 -5.27 12.39 -8.50
CA THR A 6 -5.99 11.10 -8.52
C THR A 6 -5.20 9.96 -9.15
N SER A 7 -4.28 10.23 -10.06
CA SER A 7 -3.36 9.23 -10.64
C SER A 7 -2.04 9.07 -9.88
N GLN A 8 -1.79 9.88 -8.84
CA GLN A 8 -0.62 9.78 -7.95
C GLN A 8 -0.97 9.20 -6.57
N LEU A 9 -2.23 9.30 -6.16
CA LEU A 9 -2.73 8.78 -4.89
C LEU A 9 -2.92 7.27 -4.97
N ASP A 10 -2.56 6.53 -3.92
CA ASP A 10 -2.92 5.12 -3.78
C ASP A 10 -4.37 5.03 -3.28
N SER A 11 -5.27 4.46 -4.09
CA SER A 11 -6.70 4.39 -3.76
C SER A 11 -7.02 3.51 -2.56
N ARG A 12 -6.13 2.58 -2.21
CA ARG A 12 -6.33 1.63 -1.10
C ARG A 12 -6.08 2.26 0.26
N PHE A 13 -5.18 3.24 0.29
CA PHE A 13 -4.76 3.91 1.53
C PHE A 13 -5.14 5.40 1.56
N ALA A 14 -5.58 5.95 0.43
CA ALA A 14 -5.81 7.39 0.22
C ALA A 14 -4.57 8.25 0.55
N THR A 15 -3.38 7.76 0.20
CA THR A 15 -2.09 8.41 0.49
C THR A 15 -1.19 8.57 -0.73
N LEU A 16 -0.29 9.55 -0.68
CA LEU A 16 0.74 9.84 -1.69
C LEU A 16 2.03 9.05 -1.42
N THR A 17 1.91 7.77 -1.12
CA THR A 17 3.06 6.89 -0.82
C THR A 17 3.42 5.94 -1.95
N GLY A 18 2.55 5.82 -2.96
CA GLY A 18 2.80 5.02 -4.16
C GLY A 18 3.39 5.82 -5.33
N SER A 19 3.62 5.15 -6.44
CA SER A 19 4.12 5.75 -7.68
C SER A 19 3.46 5.15 -8.92
N ARG A 20 3.22 5.99 -9.92
CA ARG A 20 2.71 5.57 -11.22
C ARG A 20 3.83 5.46 -12.24
N ASN A 21 3.86 4.38 -12.99
CA ASN A 21 4.69 4.18 -14.17
C ASN A 21 3.86 3.55 -15.31
N GLY A 22 3.45 4.37 -16.27
CA GLY A 22 2.64 3.92 -17.40
C GLY A 22 1.25 3.42 -17.00
N ASP A 23 0.97 2.15 -17.31
CA ASP A 23 -0.24 1.41 -16.98
C ASP A 23 -0.25 0.87 -15.54
N LYS A 24 0.87 0.97 -14.82
CA LYS A 24 1.05 0.42 -13.47
C LYS A 24 1.11 1.49 -12.39
N PHE A 25 0.41 1.25 -11.30
CA PHE A 25 0.57 1.96 -10.05
C PHE A 25 1.12 0.99 -9.01
N THR A 26 2.26 1.34 -8.40
CA THR A 26 2.92 0.55 -7.36
C THR A 26 2.75 1.26 -6.02
N GLY A 27 2.06 0.61 -5.07
CA GLY A 27 1.90 1.10 -3.71
C GLY A 27 3.17 0.97 -2.86
N HIS A 28 3.15 1.58 -1.69
CA HIS A 28 4.27 1.51 -0.73
C HIS A 28 4.51 0.10 -0.19
N ASP A 29 3.48 -0.75 -0.22
CA ASP A 29 3.51 -2.18 0.12
C ASP A 29 4.05 -3.07 -1.02
N GLY A 30 4.43 -2.47 -2.16
CA GLY A 30 4.94 -3.17 -3.34
C GLY A 30 3.85 -3.80 -4.21
N VAL A 31 2.58 -3.71 -3.83
CA VAL A 31 1.45 -4.21 -4.63
C VAL A 31 1.27 -3.34 -5.87
N VAL A 32 1.08 -3.98 -7.02
CA VAL A 32 0.88 -3.32 -8.30
C VAL A 32 -0.56 -3.48 -8.77
N ILE A 33 -1.19 -2.38 -9.14
CA ILE A 33 -2.54 -2.32 -9.71
C ILE A 33 -2.54 -1.53 -11.03
N HIS A 34 -3.61 -1.68 -11.83
CA HIS A 34 -3.76 -0.91 -13.06
C HIS A 34 -3.99 0.57 -12.73
N SER A 35 -3.24 1.46 -13.38
CA SER A 35 -3.23 2.90 -13.08
C SER A 35 -4.58 3.56 -13.28
N ASP A 36 -5.31 3.18 -14.33
CA ASP A 36 -6.61 3.78 -14.63
C ASP A 36 -7.67 3.34 -13.61
N THR A 37 -7.59 2.10 -13.12
CA THR A 37 -8.46 1.60 -12.06
C THR A 37 -8.18 2.35 -10.75
N ASN A 38 -6.90 2.50 -10.38
CA ASN A 38 -6.50 3.30 -9.23
C ASN A 38 -7.02 4.75 -9.31
N ALA A 39 -6.87 5.39 -10.47
CA ALA A 39 -7.35 6.76 -10.68
C ALA A 39 -8.88 6.85 -10.61
N ALA A 40 -9.61 5.88 -11.18
CA ALA A 40 -11.06 5.80 -11.12
C ALA A 40 -11.56 5.64 -9.67
N ASP A 41 -10.95 4.76 -8.89
CA ASP A 41 -11.29 4.56 -7.48
C ASP A 41 -11.04 5.83 -6.66
N ASN A 42 -9.95 6.55 -6.93
CA ASN A 42 -9.68 7.84 -6.30
C ASN A 42 -10.73 8.91 -6.67
N ILE A 43 -11.23 8.89 -7.90
CA ILE A 43 -12.33 9.78 -8.33
C ILE A 43 -13.63 9.43 -7.60
N LEU A 44 -13.94 8.13 -7.46
CA LEU A 44 -15.10 7.64 -6.72
C LEU A 44 -15.03 8.07 -5.26
N ALA A 45 -13.91 7.82 -4.58
CA ALA A 45 -13.68 8.23 -3.20
C ALA A 45 -13.77 9.76 -3.03
N ARG A 46 -13.38 10.54 -4.04
CA ARG A 46 -13.48 12.01 -3.98
C ARG A 46 -14.93 12.52 -3.99
N MET A 47 -15.91 11.71 -4.38
CA MET A 47 -17.31 12.12 -4.38
C MET A 47 -17.85 12.39 -2.96
N SER A 48 -17.31 11.70 -1.95
CA SER A 48 -17.70 11.84 -0.55
C SER A 48 -16.67 12.61 0.30
N ASP A 49 -15.63 13.19 -0.32
CA ASP A 49 -14.62 13.96 0.41
C ASP A 49 -15.17 15.33 0.83
N VAL A 50 -15.30 15.53 2.14
CA VAL A 50 -15.83 16.76 2.74
C VAL A 50 -14.79 17.89 2.83
N GLU A 51 -13.51 17.55 2.76
CA GLU A 51 -12.41 18.50 2.91
C GLU A 51 -11.97 19.03 1.55
N ILE A 52 -11.94 18.17 0.52
CA ILE A 52 -11.47 18.53 -0.81
C ILE A 52 -12.64 18.83 -1.74
N THR A 53 -12.98 20.11 -1.84
CA THR A 53 -14.07 20.58 -2.68
C THR A 53 -13.72 20.63 -4.17
N ARG A 54 -14.76 20.62 -5.03
CA ARG A 54 -14.65 20.58 -6.50
C ARG A 54 -13.71 21.64 -7.08
N TYR A 55 -13.72 22.86 -6.55
CA TYR A 55 -12.98 24.01 -7.11
C TYR A 55 -11.73 24.39 -6.31
N MET A 56 -11.35 23.57 -5.32
CA MET A 56 -10.12 23.79 -4.55
C MET A 56 -8.89 23.76 -5.46
N LYS A 57 -7.96 24.72 -5.25
CA LYS A 57 -6.70 24.77 -6.01
C LYS A 57 -5.86 23.53 -5.74
N HIS A 58 -5.18 23.03 -6.77
CA HIS A 58 -4.33 21.84 -6.65
C HIS A 58 -3.23 21.99 -5.58
N SER A 59 -2.77 23.20 -5.27
CA SER A 59 -1.81 23.43 -4.19
C SER A 59 -2.37 23.09 -2.81
N ASP A 60 -3.63 23.44 -2.55
CA ASP A 60 -4.27 23.19 -1.26
C ASP A 60 -4.73 21.74 -1.14
N VAL A 61 -5.19 21.14 -2.25
CA VAL A 61 -5.41 19.69 -2.34
C VAL A 61 -4.13 18.92 -1.96
N LYS A 62 -2.97 19.37 -2.46
CA LYS A 62 -1.69 18.70 -2.16
C LYS A 62 -1.37 18.72 -0.66
N LYS A 63 -1.61 19.84 0.03
CA LYS A 63 -1.38 19.97 1.48
C LYS A 63 -2.21 18.95 2.25
N ILE A 64 -3.51 18.89 1.98
CA ILE A 64 -4.43 17.94 2.63
C ILE A 64 -3.98 16.50 2.40
N LEU A 65 -3.64 16.14 1.15
CA LEU A 65 -3.20 14.78 0.84
C LEU A 65 -1.86 14.43 1.50
N LEU A 66 -0.92 15.38 1.61
CA LEU A 66 0.34 15.19 2.32
C LEU A 66 0.11 15.01 3.83
N GLU A 67 -0.77 15.79 4.44
CA GLU A 67 -1.14 15.64 5.85
C GLU A 67 -1.77 14.28 6.13
N ARG A 68 -2.71 13.83 5.29
CA ARG A 68 -3.30 12.48 5.38
C ARG A 68 -2.24 11.39 5.24
N SER A 69 -1.30 11.57 4.31
CA SER A 69 -0.18 10.64 4.10
C SER A 69 0.79 10.59 5.28
N GLN A 70 1.01 11.73 5.95
CA GLN A 70 1.81 11.78 7.17
C GLN A 70 1.14 11.01 8.29
N LYS A 71 -0.15 11.28 8.57
CA LYS A 71 -0.92 10.57 9.60
C LYS A 71 -0.92 9.04 9.39
N PHE A 72 -1.04 8.61 8.14
CA PHE A 72 -0.93 7.20 7.78
C PHE A 72 0.45 6.62 8.12
N ARG A 73 1.53 7.31 7.75
CA ARG A 73 2.89 6.88 8.10
C ARG A 73 3.10 6.80 9.60
N ASP A 74 2.62 7.79 10.34
CA ASP A 74 2.72 7.81 11.81
C ASP A 74 1.98 6.61 12.42
N SER A 75 0.79 6.27 11.91
CA SER A 75 0.03 5.10 12.36
C SER A 75 0.73 3.77 12.08
N LEU A 76 1.47 3.67 10.96
CA LEU A 76 2.23 2.46 10.64
C LEU A 76 3.38 2.25 11.64
N MET A 77 4.11 3.32 11.97
CA MET A 77 5.21 3.26 12.95
C MET A 77 4.71 2.92 14.37
N GLU A 78 3.54 3.43 14.76
CA GLU A 78 2.92 3.08 16.05
C GLU A 78 2.58 1.59 16.13
N THR A 79 2.07 1.00 15.05
CA THR A 79 1.78 -0.44 15.01
C THR A 79 3.04 -1.32 15.12
N GLU A 80 4.14 -0.91 14.48
CA GLU A 80 5.43 -1.61 14.56
C GLU A 80 6.04 -1.51 15.97
N ALA A 81 5.90 -0.36 16.64
CA ALA A 81 6.38 -0.17 18.00
C ALA A 81 5.64 -1.03 19.04
N ILE A 82 4.39 -1.41 18.77
CA ILE A 82 3.58 -2.29 19.63
C ILE A 82 3.95 -3.77 19.36
N THR A 83 4.18 -4.16 18.11
CA THR A 83 4.54 -5.55 17.75
C THR A 83 6.02 -5.90 18.01
N GLY A 84 6.90 -4.91 18.19
CA GLY A 84 8.32 -5.12 18.51
C GLY A 84 8.65 -5.45 19.97
N LYS A 85 7.66 -5.68 20.85
CA LYS A 85 7.89 -6.00 22.27
C LYS A 85 7.89 -7.49 22.62
N ASP A 86 7.58 -8.37 21.67
CA ASP A 86 7.69 -9.82 21.88
C ASP A 86 8.99 -10.34 21.25
N GLN A 87 9.97 -10.65 22.11
CA GLN A 87 11.11 -11.47 21.73
C GLN A 87 10.62 -12.80 21.14
N PRO A 88 11.34 -13.39 20.17
CA PRO A 88 10.92 -14.65 19.56
C PRO A 88 10.88 -15.75 20.64
N GLN A 89 9.68 -16.25 20.96
CA GLN A 89 9.57 -17.54 21.62
C GLN A 89 10.11 -18.60 20.66
N THR A 90 11.27 -19.14 20.98
CA THR A 90 11.79 -20.38 20.40
C THR A 90 10.73 -21.46 20.60
N LEU A 91 10.01 -21.81 19.55
CA LEU A 91 9.10 -22.96 19.57
C LEU A 91 9.96 -24.23 19.43
N GLU A 92 10.23 -24.87 20.56
CA GLU A 92 10.69 -26.25 20.63
C GLU A 92 9.68 -27.18 19.91
N PRO A 93 10.12 -28.22 19.19
CA PRO A 93 9.24 -29.01 18.35
C PRO A 93 8.59 -30.14 19.15
N GLU A 94 7.37 -29.92 19.64
CA GLU A 94 6.59 -30.97 20.30
C GLU A 94 5.31 -31.29 19.51
N GLY A 95 5.25 -32.50 18.95
CA GLY A 95 3.99 -33.17 18.62
C GLY A 95 3.76 -33.51 17.14
N ASN A 96 4.01 -34.78 16.81
CA ASN A 96 3.64 -35.43 15.55
C ASN A 96 2.15 -35.27 15.22
N PHE A 97 1.82 -34.56 14.12
CA PHE A 97 0.61 -34.82 13.34
C PHE A 97 0.97 -34.96 11.87
N THR A 98 0.58 -36.09 11.31
CA THR A 98 0.89 -36.60 9.98
C THR A 98 0.32 -35.74 8.85
N SER A 99 1.22 -35.18 8.03
CA SER A 99 1.26 -35.06 6.55
C SER A 99 -0.06 -35.24 5.75
N LYS A 100 -0.43 -34.46 4.73
CA LYS A 100 0.26 -33.59 3.76
C LYS A 100 -0.69 -32.49 3.23
N VAL A 101 -0.10 -31.43 2.69
CA VAL A 101 -0.66 -30.38 1.80
C VAL A 101 -1.28 -29.18 2.52
N ASN A 102 -0.46 -28.14 2.79
CA ASN A 102 -0.40 -26.92 1.97
C ASN A 102 0.57 -25.92 2.63
N GLN A 103 1.88 -26.06 2.37
CA GLN A 103 2.87 -25.07 2.80
C GLN A 103 2.98 -23.97 1.74
N ARG A 104 2.70 -22.75 2.18
CA ARG A 104 2.98 -21.51 1.44
C ARG A 104 4.48 -21.22 1.42
N ALA A 105 4.86 -20.56 0.32
CA ALA A 105 5.92 -19.55 0.17
C ALA A 105 7.38 -20.01 0.01
N ASN A 106 7.93 -19.72 -1.18
CA ASN A 106 9.20 -19.00 -1.33
C ASN A 106 9.38 -18.60 -2.81
N TYR A 107 9.02 -17.37 -3.18
CA TYR A 107 9.56 -16.77 -4.40
C TYR A 107 10.89 -16.12 -4.04
N GLN A 108 11.93 -16.95 -3.96
CA GLN A 108 13.31 -16.50 -4.00
C GLN A 108 13.60 -16.07 -5.44
N GLN A 109 13.92 -14.78 -5.58
CA GLN A 109 14.74 -14.16 -6.61
C GLN A 109 15.27 -15.09 -7.72
N LEU A 110 14.63 -15.07 -8.90
CA LEU A 110 15.17 -15.67 -10.12
C LEU A 110 16.38 -14.85 -10.56
N THR A 111 17.59 -15.33 -10.27
CA THR A 111 18.81 -14.88 -10.94
C THR A 111 18.91 -15.55 -12.30
N LEU A 112 18.98 -14.72 -13.34
CA LEU A 112 19.02 -15.08 -14.75
C LEU A 112 20.40 -15.62 -15.17
N PHE A 113 20.75 -16.86 -14.86
CA PHE A 113 21.85 -17.60 -15.52
C PHE A 113 21.68 -19.09 -15.22
N ASP A 114 21.22 -19.87 -16.21
CA ASP A 114 21.54 -21.29 -16.45
C ASP A 114 20.57 -21.91 -17.48
N LEU A 115 20.59 -21.37 -18.70
CA LEU A 115 20.22 -22.10 -19.90
C LEU A 115 21.44 -22.11 -20.82
N GLY A 116 22.31 -23.10 -20.58
CA GLY A 116 23.41 -23.53 -21.44
C GLY A 116 23.43 -25.04 -21.48
#